data_AF-A0A9W7W823-F1
#
_entry.id   AF-A0A9W7W823-F1
#
_cell.length_a   1.000
_cell.length_b   1.000
_cell.length_c   1.000
_cell.angle_alpha   90.00
_cell.angle_beta   90.00
_cell.angle_gamma   90.00
#
_symmetry.space_group_name_H-M   'P 1'
#
loop_
_entity.id
_entity.type
_entity.pdbx_description
1 polymer ?
#
loop_
_entity_poly.entity_id
_entity_poly.type
_entity_poly.pdbx_seq_one_letter_code
_entity_poly.pdbx_strand_id
1 'polypeptide(L)'
;MINSMCICCNFWSTKMKRKTFSYKKLFFIVNQQIDILELKDLEREYILARSRLTLAQQDPSSAAIAGGASSAEMVTLLVQTGLFDIALMLCQTFNLSLTPVFEGLTFKCINLQYKGDQDQTEAWNWLAANQLPSVITTKECSATDEAWRLLAYYLENHPSQNAEYHRCVISKLLSHSIPQPDWLVNAHKVIDAAALLRLYLNYDQLQSASELVLEYVDAMLGKGYQYFGIERPLSATASLVWLPYTSIDQLLRSLSESQINEKMYKNLKDKLADYHRLVEQSSRHKLMAR
;
A
#
# COMPACT_ATOMS: atom_id res chain seq x y z
N MET A 1 20.55 -59.81 -33.89
CA MET A 1 20.94 -59.04 -32.70
C MET A 1 20.12 -57.76 -32.72
N ILE A 2 18.91 -57.76 -32.16
CA ILE A 2 18.58 -57.31 -30.80
C ILE A 2 19.08 -55.87 -30.59
N ASN A 3 18.25 -54.85 -30.80
CA ASN A 3 17.27 -54.21 -29.89
C ASN A 3 17.84 -53.33 -28.77
N SER A 4 17.39 -52.07 -28.76
CA SER A 4 17.05 -51.17 -27.62
C SER A 4 17.33 -49.72 -28.04
N MET A 5 16.49 -48.71 -27.83
CA MET A 5 15.23 -48.55 -27.11
C MET A 5 14.62 -47.23 -27.62
N CYS A 6 13.45 -47.28 -28.26
CA CYS A 6 12.56 -46.12 -28.42
C CYS A 6 11.19 -46.57 -27.91
N ILE A 7 10.93 -46.34 -26.63
CA ILE A 7 9.61 -46.52 -26.03
C ILE A 7 9.02 -45.13 -25.86
N CYS A 8 8.16 -44.75 -26.78
CA CYS A 8 7.06 -43.82 -26.56
C CYS A 8 6.13 -43.92 -27.77
N CYS A 9 5.31 -44.97 -27.77
CA CYS A 9 4.23 -45.14 -28.73
C CYS A 9 2.92 -45.37 -27.98
N ASN A 10 1.95 -44.51 -28.30
CA ASN A 10 0.56 -44.85 -28.56
C ASN A 10 -0.30 -45.29 -27.39
N PHE A 11 -1.15 -44.37 -26.90
CA PHE A 11 -2.55 -44.72 -26.62
C PHE A 11 -3.48 -43.50 -26.58
N TRP A 12 -3.68 -42.81 -27.70
CA TRP A 12 -4.78 -41.84 -27.84
C TRP A 12 -5.50 -42.06 -29.18
N SER A 13 -6.31 -43.12 -29.24
CA SER A 13 -7.35 -43.22 -30.26
C SER A 13 -8.47 -44.15 -29.79
N THR A 14 -9.43 -43.60 -29.06
CA THR A 14 -10.76 -44.22 -29.01
C THR A 14 -11.86 -43.18 -28.76
N LYS A 15 -12.63 -42.93 -29.83
CA LYS A 15 -14.04 -42.52 -29.85
C LYS A 15 -14.42 -41.25 -29.07
N MET A 16 -14.17 -40.08 -29.67
CA MET A 16 -15.03 -38.91 -29.45
C MET A 16 -16.42 -39.14 -30.07
N LYS A 17 -17.39 -39.56 -29.27
CA LYS A 17 -18.81 -39.33 -29.60
C LYS A 17 -19.16 -37.90 -29.21
N ARG A 18 -19.54 -37.09 -30.20
CA ARG A 18 -20.03 -35.73 -30.04
C ARG A 18 -21.18 -35.71 -29.04
N LYS A 19 -20.94 -35.15 -27.85
CA LYS A 19 -21.97 -34.50 -27.04
C LYS A 19 -21.51 -33.06 -26.88
N THR A 20 -22.31 -32.14 -27.41
CA THR A 20 -22.26 -30.72 -27.13
C THR A 20 -22.35 -30.55 -25.61
N PHE A 21 -21.21 -30.38 -24.94
CA PHE A 21 -21.14 -30.20 -23.50
C PHE A 21 -20.78 -28.75 -23.23
N SER A 22 -21.72 -28.05 -22.61
CA SER A 22 -21.60 -26.67 -22.17
C SER A 22 -20.34 -26.52 -21.30
N TYR A 23 -19.49 -25.57 -21.67
CA TYR A 23 -18.27 -25.22 -20.94
C TYR A 23 -18.62 -24.79 -19.51
N LYS A 24 -18.50 -25.70 -18.52
CA LYS A 24 -18.44 -25.28 -17.10
C LYS A 24 -17.93 -26.27 -16.06
N LYS A 25 -17.58 -27.52 -16.37
CA LYS A 25 -16.98 -28.45 -15.38
C LYS A 25 -15.95 -29.37 -16.05
N LEU A 26 -14.70 -29.30 -15.58
CA LEU A 26 -13.64 -30.26 -15.89
C LEU A 26 -13.62 -31.31 -14.78
N PHE A 27 -13.72 -32.59 -15.15
CA PHE A 27 -13.68 -33.72 -14.21
C PHE A 27 -12.28 -34.33 -14.23
N PHE A 28 -11.60 -34.36 -13.08
CA PHE A 28 -10.43 -35.20 -12.85
C PHE A 28 -10.83 -36.39 -11.97
N ILE A 29 -10.42 -37.60 -12.35
CA ILE A 29 -10.61 -38.81 -11.54
C ILE A 29 -9.23 -39.20 -11.01
N VAL A 30 -8.98 -38.91 -9.74
CA VAL A 30 -7.86 -39.47 -8.97
C VAL A 30 -8.49 -40.22 -7.81
N ASN A 31 -8.42 -41.55 -7.83
CA ASN A 31 -8.92 -42.48 -6.80
C ASN A 31 -10.31 -42.18 -6.21
N GLN A 32 -11.38 -42.61 -6.89
CA GLN A 32 -12.74 -42.81 -6.36
C GLN A 32 -13.36 -41.68 -5.48
N GLN A 33 -12.90 -40.45 -5.60
CA GLN A 33 -13.64 -39.26 -5.14
C GLN A 33 -13.86 -38.35 -6.34
N ILE A 34 -15.13 -38.09 -6.66
CA ILE A 34 -15.52 -37.12 -7.68
C ILE A 34 -15.49 -35.76 -6.98
N ASP A 35 -14.33 -35.11 -6.98
CA ASP A 35 -14.24 -33.71 -6.56
C ASP A 35 -14.72 -32.82 -7.70
N ILE A 36 -15.81 -32.09 -7.44
CA ILE A 36 -16.32 -31.07 -8.34
C ILE A 36 -15.47 -29.81 -8.10
N LEU A 37 -14.40 -29.66 -8.89
CA LEU A 37 -13.59 -28.43 -8.89
C LEU A 37 -14.32 -27.32 -9.65
N GLU A 38 -14.50 -26.18 -8.99
CA GLU A 38 -14.98 -24.98 -9.66
C GLU A 38 -13.86 -24.34 -10.48
N LEU A 39 -14.21 -23.57 -11.52
CA LEU A 39 -13.22 -22.84 -12.33
C LEU A 39 -12.33 -21.94 -11.45
N LYS A 40 -12.91 -21.37 -10.39
CA LYS A 40 -12.21 -20.53 -9.43
C LYS A 40 -11.12 -21.28 -8.65
N ASP A 41 -11.35 -22.55 -8.35
CA ASP A 41 -10.37 -23.38 -7.65
C ASP A 41 -9.22 -23.78 -8.58
N LEU A 42 -9.54 -24.09 -9.84
CA LEU A 42 -8.52 -24.30 -10.87
C LEU A 42 -7.67 -23.05 -11.12
N GLU A 43 -8.30 -21.87 -11.13
CA GLU A 43 -7.61 -20.60 -11.29
C GLU A 43 -6.65 -20.32 -10.11
N ARG A 44 -7.08 -20.60 -8.87
CA ARG A 44 -6.24 -20.50 -7.67
C ARG A 44 -5.01 -21.40 -7.75
N GLU A 45 -5.21 -22.67 -8.08
CA GLU A 45 -4.12 -23.64 -8.23
C GLU A 45 -3.18 -23.26 -9.38
N TYR A 46 -3.73 -22.81 -10.51
CA TYR A 46 -2.94 -22.32 -11.64
C TYR A 46 -2.08 -21.11 -11.24
N ILE A 47 -2.66 -20.12 -10.56
CA ILE A 47 -1.95 -18.92 -10.12
C ILE A 47 -0.84 -19.31 -9.15
N LEU A 48 -1.12 -20.16 -8.15
CA LEU A 48 -0.13 -20.61 -7.19
C LEU A 48 1.01 -21.40 -7.84
N ALA A 49 0.70 -22.34 -8.73
CA ALA A 49 1.69 -23.12 -9.47
C ALA A 49 2.56 -22.24 -10.38
N ARG A 50 1.94 -21.26 -11.06
CA ARG A 50 2.66 -20.28 -11.89
C ARG A 50 3.59 -19.42 -11.04
N SER A 51 3.12 -18.92 -9.89
CA SER A 51 3.95 -18.12 -8.98
C SER A 51 5.15 -18.90 -8.47
N ARG A 52 4.97 -20.18 -8.11
CA ARG A 52 6.09 -21.07 -7.71
C ARG A 52 7.10 -21.27 -8.84
N LEU A 53 6.63 -21.47 -10.07
CA LEU A 53 7.49 -21.62 -11.23
C LEU A 53 8.30 -20.34 -11.49
N THR A 54 7.65 -19.17 -11.48
CA THR A 54 8.33 -17.89 -11.70
C THR A 54 9.37 -17.60 -10.61
N LEU A 55 9.04 -17.90 -9.34
CA LEU A 55 9.99 -17.78 -8.24
C LEU A 55 11.21 -18.67 -8.45
N ALA A 56 11.00 -19.95 -8.79
CA ALA A 56 12.10 -20.90 -9.04
C ALA A 56 12.98 -20.52 -10.25
N GLN A 57 12.42 -19.82 -11.25
CA GLN A 57 13.18 -19.32 -12.41
C GLN A 57 14.08 -18.14 -12.04
N GLN A 58 13.62 -17.24 -11.16
CA GLN A 58 14.39 -16.06 -10.76
C GLN A 58 15.36 -16.34 -9.62
N ASP A 59 14.94 -17.16 -8.65
CA ASP A 59 15.76 -17.59 -7.53
C ASP A 59 15.71 -19.13 -7.40
N PRO A 60 16.63 -19.84 -8.06
CA PRO A 60 16.70 -21.30 -8.00
C PRO A 60 16.90 -21.85 -6.57
N SER A 61 17.46 -21.06 -5.65
CA SER A 61 17.68 -21.48 -4.27
C SER A 61 16.37 -21.58 -3.48
N SER A 62 15.40 -20.72 -3.80
CA SER A 62 14.06 -20.72 -3.20
C SER A 62 13.15 -21.83 -3.73
N ALA A 63 13.52 -22.53 -4.81
CA ALA A 63 12.67 -23.54 -5.45
C ALA A 63 12.29 -24.70 -4.52
N ALA A 64 13.23 -25.13 -3.65
CA ALA A 64 12.99 -26.21 -2.69
C ALA A 64 11.95 -25.85 -1.63
N ILE A 65 11.91 -24.57 -1.23
CA ILE A 65 10.98 -24.06 -0.21
C ILE A 65 9.61 -23.76 -0.85
N ALA A 66 9.60 -23.19 -2.05
CA ALA A 66 8.39 -22.78 -2.77
C ALA A 66 7.41 -23.93 -3.02
N GLY A 67 7.89 -25.16 -3.23
CA GLY A 67 7.06 -26.33 -3.50
C GLY A 67 6.14 -26.73 -2.34
N GLY A 68 6.57 -26.49 -1.09
CA GLY A 68 5.78 -26.78 0.12
C GLY A 68 5.12 -25.56 0.75
N ALA A 69 5.48 -24.35 0.31
CA ALA A 69 5.00 -23.12 0.90
C ALA A 69 3.49 -22.92 0.70
N SER A 70 2.82 -22.49 1.77
CA SER A 70 1.45 -21.99 1.74
C SER A 70 1.34 -20.71 0.89
N SER A 71 0.11 -20.32 0.54
CA SER A 71 -0.12 -19.07 -0.22
C SER A 71 0.45 -17.84 0.52
N ALA A 72 0.31 -17.76 1.84
CA ALA A 72 0.86 -16.67 2.64
C ALA A 72 2.40 -16.67 2.64
N GLU A 73 3.03 -17.83 2.81
CA GLU A 73 4.49 -17.96 2.73
C GLU A 73 5.01 -17.62 1.33
N MET A 74 4.28 -18.02 0.28
CA MET A 74 4.60 -17.63 -1.09
C MET A 74 4.58 -16.11 -1.28
N VAL A 75 3.63 -15.38 -0.70
CA VAL A 75 3.65 -13.90 -0.71
C VAL A 75 4.95 -13.38 -0.10
N THR A 76 5.36 -13.90 1.06
CA THR A 76 6.58 -13.44 1.72
C THR A 76 7.83 -13.69 0.88
N LEU A 77 7.93 -14.85 0.22
CA LEU A 77 9.05 -15.18 -0.67
C LEU A 77 9.07 -14.26 -1.91
N LEU A 78 7.92 -14.04 -2.54
CA LEU A 78 7.81 -13.15 -3.70
C LEU A 78 8.18 -11.71 -3.36
N VAL A 79 7.80 -11.23 -2.17
CA VAL A 79 8.16 -9.90 -1.68
C VAL A 79 9.66 -9.77 -1.43
N GLN A 80 10.30 -10.81 -0.88
CA GLN A 80 11.75 -10.85 -0.66
C GLN A 80 12.53 -10.81 -1.98
N THR A 81 12.09 -11.56 -2.99
CA THR A 81 12.73 -11.54 -4.32
C THR A 81 12.43 -10.25 -5.10
N GLY A 82 11.32 -9.58 -4.82
CA GLY A 82 10.92 -8.34 -5.48
C GLY A 82 9.90 -8.53 -6.61
N LEU A 83 9.18 -9.66 -6.62
CA LEU A 83 8.11 -9.98 -7.56
C LEU A 83 6.75 -9.48 -7.03
N PHE A 84 6.59 -8.16 -6.95
CA PHE A 84 5.44 -7.52 -6.30
C PHE A 84 4.13 -7.69 -7.08
N ASP A 85 4.14 -7.62 -8.41
CA ASP A 85 2.94 -7.88 -9.24
C ASP A 85 2.33 -9.26 -8.93
N ILE A 86 3.20 -10.27 -8.85
CA ILE A 86 2.79 -11.64 -8.59
C ILE A 86 2.28 -11.78 -7.15
N ALA A 87 2.94 -11.10 -6.19
CA ALA A 87 2.50 -11.07 -4.80
C ALA A 87 1.11 -10.42 -4.66
N LEU A 88 0.86 -9.29 -5.35
CA LEU A 88 -0.44 -8.61 -5.37
C LEU A 88 -1.53 -9.51 -5.95
N MET A 89 -1.28 -10.12 -7.11
CA MET A 89 -2.19 -11.07 -7.75
C MET A 89 -2.53 -12.22 -6.79
N LEU A 90 -1.52 -12.82 -6.16
CA LEU A 90 -1.71 -13.96 -5.26
C LEU A 90 -2.51 -13.54 -4.02
N CYS A 91 -2.27 -12.36 -3.45
CA CYS A 91 -3.08 -11.84 -2.36
C CYS A 91 -4.55 -11.65 -2.76
N GLN A 92 -4.83 -11.10 -3.95
CA GLN A 92 -6.19 -10.92 -4.44
C GLN A 92 -6.90 -12.27 -4.69
N THR A 93 -6.21 -13.24 -5.29
CA THR A 93 -6.74 -14.57 -5.59
C THR A 93 -7.10 -15.37 -4.34
N PHE A 94 -6.29 -15.25 -3.29
CA PHE A 94 -6.46 -15.95 -2.02
C PHE A 94 -7.11 -15.09 -0.91
N ASN A 95 -7.51 -13.86 -1.21
CA ASN A 95 -8.08 -12.90 -0.27
C ASN A 95 -7.20 -12.67 0.98
N LEU A 96 -5.90 -12.50 0.76
CA LEU A 96 -4.90 -12.19 1.78
C LEU A 96 -4.71 -10.67 1.89
N SER A 97 -4.18 -10.22 3.03
CA SER A 97 -3.82 -8.81 3.22
C SER A 97 -2.69 -8.39 2.28
N LEU A 98 -2.83 -7.23 1.65
CA LEU A 98 -1.79 -6.61 0.80
C LEU A 98 -0.71 -5.89 1.63
N THR A 99 -0.94 -5.70 2.93
CA THR A 99 -0.04 -4.98 3.84
C THR A 99 1.41 -5.48 3.77
N PRO A 100 1.71 -6.79 3.81
CA PRO A 100 3.08 -7.28 3.70
C PRO A 100 3.77 -6.92 2.37
N VAL A 101 3.00 -6.79 1.29
CA VAL A 101 3.51 -6.43 -0.04
C VAL A 101 3.97 -4.98 -0.04
N PHE A 102 3.14 -4.07 0.49
CA PHE A 102 3.49 -2.65 0.60
C PHE A 102 4.64 -2.41 1.59
N GLU A 103 4.68 -3.12 2.72
CA GLU A 103 5.82 -3.03 3.67
C GLU A 103 7.12 -3.47 3.02
N GLY A 104 7.10 -4.60 2.30
CA GLY A 104 8.28 -5.12 1.64
C GLY A 104 8.76 -4.25 0.48
N LEU A 105 7.84 -3.71 -0.33
CA LEU A 105 8.19 -2.76 -1.40
C LEU A 105 8.80 -1.49 -0.81
N THR A 106 8.18 -0.93 0.23
CA THR A 106 8.70 0.24 0.94
C THR A 106 10.10 -0.04 1.48
N PHE A 107 10.32 -1.21 2.08
CA PHE A 107 11.64 -1.60 2.58
C PHE A 107 12.68 -1.71 1.46
N LYS A 108 12.32 -2.22 0.27
CA LYS A 108 13.23 -2.20 -0.89
C LYS A 108 13.54 -0.76 -1.35
N CYS A 109 12.56 0.13 -1.42
CA CYS A 109 12.78 1.56 -1.73
C CYS A 109 13.77 2.21 -0.74
N ILE A 110 13.56 1.97 0.55
CA ILE A 110 14.43 2.43 1.65
C ILE A 110 15.86 1.90 1.47
N ASN A 111 16.01 0.60 1.20
CA ASN A 111 17.33 0.00 1.02
C ASN A 111 18.06 0.57 -0.19
N LEU A 112 17.36 0.83 -1.31
CA LEU A 112 17.95 1.47 -2.48
C LEU A 112 18.45 2.89 -2.16
N GLN A 113 17.69 3.65 -1.37
CA GLN A 113 18.09 4.99 -0.95
C GLN A 113 19.38 4.99 -0.12
N TYR A 114 19.60 3.96 0.72
CA TYR A 114 20.81 3.86 1.55
C TYR A 114 21.99 3.17 0.88
N LYS A 115 21.76 2.12 0.09
CA LYS A 115 22.84 1.34 -0.55
C LYS A 115 23.53 2.10 -1.68
N GLY A 116 22.91 3.14 -2.24
CA GLY A 116 23.48 3.90 -3.35
C GLY A 116 23.74 3.03 -4.59
N ASP A 117 24.67 3.45 -5.44
CA ASP A 117 24.89 2.84 -6.76
C ASP A 117 25.54 1.44 -6.76
N GLN A 118 25.81 0.84 -5.60
CA GLN A 118 26.60 -0.39 -5.51
C GLN A 118 25.91 -1.62 -6.12
N ASP A 119 24.57 -1.63 -6.16
CA ASP A 119 23.75 -2.75 -6.65
C ASP A 119 22.69 -2.31 -7.71
N GLN A 120 22.99 -1.32 -8.56
CA GLN A 120 22.02 -0.79 -9.55
C GLN A 120 21.47 -1.87 -10.49
N THR A 121 22.28 -2.85 -10.89
CA THR A 121 21.82 -3.95 -11.75
C THR A 121 20.75 -4.81 -11.08
N GLU A 122 20.92 -5.15 -9.81
CA GLU A 122 19.90 -5.88 -9.06
C GLU A 122 18.63 -5.03 -8.90
N ALA A 123 18.79 -3.72 -8.64
CA ALA A 123 17.69 -2.78 -8.53
C ALA A 123 16.83 -2.76 -9.80
N TRP A 124 17.46 -2.58 -10.96
CA TRP A 124 16.76 -2.58 -12.25
C TRP A 124 16.18 -3.95 -12.61
N ASN A 125 16.82 -5.05 -12.22
CA ASN A 125 16.30 -6.39 -12.50
C ASN A 125 14.95 -6.62 -11.81
N TRP A 126 14.83 -6.29 -10.52
CA TRP A 126 13.56 -6.47 -9.83
C TRP A 126 12.52 -5.42 -10.26
N LEU A 127 12.93 -4.18 -10.57
CA LEU A 127 12.01 -3.17 -11.11
C LEU A 127 11.41 -3.61 -12.46
N ALA A 128 12.23 -4.14 -13.36
CA ALA A 128 11.80 -4.65 -14.66
C ALA A 128 10.90 -5.89 -14.56
N ALA A 129 10.99 -6.63 -13.45
CA ALA A 129 10.10 -7.76 -13.19
C ALA A 129 8.67 -7.34 -12.78
N ASN A 130 8.42 -6.04 -12.57
CA ASN A 130 7.13 -5.47 -12.20
C ASN A 130 6.60 -4.54 -13.30
N GLN A 131 5.27 -4.42 -13.38
CA GLN A 131 4.58 -3.55 -14.32
C GLN A 131 4.68 -2.10 -13.87
N LEU A 132 5.67 -1.40 -14.43
CA LEU A 132 5.75 0.05 -14.33
C LEU A 132 4.86 0.68 -15.41
N PRO A 133 4.12 1.76 -15.11
CA PRO A 133 3.49 2.58 -16.13
C PRO A 133 4.55 3.03 -17.12
N SER A 134 4.36 2.73 -18.40
CA SER A 134 5.26 3.13 -19.49
C SER A 134 5.15 4.64 -19.73
N VAL A 135 5.66 5.45 -18.81
CA VAL A 135 5.80 6.89 -19.01
C VAL A 135 7.17 7.11 -19.65
N ILE A 136 7.14 7.65 -20.86
CA ILE A 136 8.30 8.06 -21.65
C ILE A 136 9.08 9.09 -20.83
N THR A 137 10.16 8.68 -20.17
CA THR A 137 11.02 9.58 -19.39
C THR A 137 12.04 10.23 -20.31
N THR A 138 11.93 11.55 -20.50
CA THR A 138 12.92 12.39 -21.19
C THR A 138 14.12 12.78 -20.31
N LYS A 139 14.18 12.24 -19.08
CA LYS A 139 15.29 12.37 -18.12
C LYS A 139 15.75 10.98 -17.69
N GLU A 140 17.05 10.83 -17.44
CA GLU A 140 17.61 9.69 -16.73
C GLU A 140 17.04 9.68 -15.31
N CYS A 141 16.04 8.83 -15.04
CA CYS A 141 15.50 8.60 -13.71
C CYS A 141 16.36 7.56 -12.99
N SER A 142 16.71 7.82 -11.72
CA SER A 142 17.43 6.83 -10.92
C SER A 142 16.53 5.63 -10.60
N ALA A 143 17.13 4.47 -10.31
CA ALA A 143 16.36 3.29 -9.88
C ALA A 143 15.55 3.57 -8.61
N THR A 144 16.05 4.44 -7.73
CA THR A 144 15.36 4.87 -6.52
C THR A 144 14.08 5.65 -6.86
N ASP A 145 14.16 6.61 -7.79
CA ASP A 145 12.98 7.38 -8.23
C ASP A 145 11.92 6.47 -8.85
N GLU A 146 12.36 5.50 -9.66
CA GLU A 146 11.47 4.55 -10.31
C GLU A 146 10.80 3.60 -9.29
N ALA A 147 11.53 3.17 -8.26
CA ALA A 147 10.97 2.38 -7.16
C ALA A 147 9.90 3.16 -6.37
N TRP A 148 10.13 4.44 -6.08
CA TRP A 148 9.12 5.29 -5.44
C TRP A 148 7.90 5.50 -6.32
N ARG A 149 8.10 5.65 -7.64
CA ARG A 149 7.01 5.76 -8.61
C ARG A 149 6.16 4.49 -8.67
N LEU A 150 6.80 3.32 -8.63
CA LEU A 150 6.09 2.04 -8.55
C LEU A 150 5.22 1.95 -7.30
N LEU A 151 5.76 2.34 -6.15
CA LEU A 151 5.02 2.35 -4.89
C LEU A 151 3.81 3.29 -4.96
N ALA A 152 3.98 4.50 -5.50
CA ALA A 152 2.87 5.44 -5.70
C ALA A 152 1.79 4.83 -6.60
N TYR A 153 2.18 4.25 -7.73
CA TYR A 153 1.27 3.59 -8.66
C TYR A 153 0.47 2.45 -8.01
N TYR A 154 1.11 1.59 -7.21
CA TYR A 154 0.38 0.52 -6.52
C TYR A 154 -0.57 1.03 -5.46
N LEU A 155 -0.22 2.08 -4.72
CA LEU A 155 -1.11 2.68 -3.72
C LEU A 155 -2.35 3.30 -4.38
N GLU A 156 -2.19 3.97 -5.52
CA GLU A 156 -3.29 4.57 -6.28
C GLU A 156 -4.25 3.52 -6.85
N ASN A 157 -3.74 2.40 -7.36
CA ASN A 157 -4.56 1.33 -7.93
C ASN A 157 -5.23 0.42 -6.90
N HIS A 158 -4.81 0.52 -5.62
CA HIS A 158 -5.31 -0.33 -4.54
C HIS A 158 -5.83 0.53 -3.38
N PRO A 159 -6.98 1.21 -3.56
CA PRO A 159 -7.58 1.95 -2.46
C PRO A 159 -8.00 1.00 -1.33
N SER A 160 -7.68 1.37 -0.10
CA SER A 160 -8.10 0.66 1.12
C SER A 160 -9.10 1.48 1.92
N GLN A 161 -9.92 0.79 2.70
CA GLN A 161 -10.72 1.43 3.74
C GLN A 161 -9.77 2.09 4.75
N ASN A 162 -10.04 3.34 5.11
CA ASN A 162 -9.26 4.12 6.09
C ASN A 162 -7.77 4.32 5.76
N ALA A 163 -7.39 4.25 4.46
CA ALA A 163 -6.00 4.42 4.02
C ALA A 163 -5.00 3.49 4.74
N GLU A 164 -5.40 2.24 5.02
CA GLU A 164 -4.58 1.25 5.72
C GLU A 164 -3.19 1.10 5.09
N TYR A 165 -3.10 1.02 3.76
CA TYR A 165 -1.83 0.83 3.06
C TYR A 165 -0.93 2.07 3.16
N HIS A 166 -1.49 3.28 3.02
CA HIS A 166 -0.72 4.51 3.24
C HIS A 166 -0.20 4.59 4.68
N ARG A 167 -1.06 4.27 5.66
CA ARG A 167 -0.68 4.26 7.08
C ARG A 167 0.48 3.29 7.33
N CYS A 168 0.40 2.10 6.77
CA CYS A 168 1.43 1.07 6.84
C CYS A 168 2.77 1.55 6.26
N VAL A 169 2.76 2.09 5.04
CA VAL A 169 3.96 2.64 4.38
C VAL A 169 4.57 3.78 5.22
N ILE A 170 3.76 4.74 5.67
CA ILE A 170 4.21 5.86 6.50
C ILE A 170 4.81 5.36 7.83
N SER A 171 4.14 4.42 8.50
CA SER A 171 4.63 3.79 9.74
C SER A 171 6.02 3.16 9.53
N LYS A 172 6.21 2.48 8.39
CA LYS A 172 7.50 1.90 8.03
C LYS A 172 8.56 2.97 7.81
N LEU A 173 8.26 4.03 7.06
CA LEU A 173 9.19 5.14 6.82
C LEU A 173 9.62 5.84 8.11
N LEU A 174 8.66 6.11 8.99
CA LEU A 174 8.90 6.71 10.30
C LEU A 174 9.78 5.81 11.18
N SER A 175 9.56 4.49 11.16
CA SER A 175 10.40 3.55 11.92
C SER A 175 11.86 3.52 11.46
N HIS A 176 12.12 3.84 10.19
CA HIS A 176 13.46 3.93 9.61
C HIS A 176 14.02 5.35 9.59
N SER A 177 13.34 6.33 10.22
CA SER A 177 13.72 7.75 10.24
C SER A 177 13.94 8.38 8.85
N ILE A 178 13.20 7.91 7.85
CA ILE A 178 13.28 8.42 6.47
C ILE A 178 12.28 9.56 6.27
N PRO A 179 12.70 10.67 5.61
CA PRO A 179 11.77 11.73 5.24
C PRO A 179 10.70 11.19 4.29
N GLN A 180 9.44 11.45 4.61
CA GLN A 180 8.33 10.94 3.81
C GLN A 180 8.19 11.75 2.51
N PRO A 181 7.95 11.11 1.36
CA PRO A 181 7.65 11.85 0.14
C PRO A 181 6.37 12.69 0.27
N ASP A 182 6.39 13.93 -0.24
CA ASP A 182 5.26 14.86 -0.15
C ASP A 182 3.98 14.30 -0.77
N TRP A 183 4.09 13.57 -1.88
CA TRP A 183 2.95 12.95 -2.55
C TRP A 183 2.22 11.96 -1.63
N LEU A 184 2.96 11.23 -0.79
CA LEU A 184 2.40 10.22 0.11
C LEU A 184 1.66 10.87 1.28
N VAL A 185 2.29 11.89 1.87
CA VAL A 185 1.69 12.69 2.95
C VAL A 185 0.42 13.37 2.46
N ASN A 186 0.46 14.01 1.29
CA ASN A 186 -0.69 14.70 0.71
C ASN A 186 -1.82 13.73 0.35
N ALA A 187 -1.51 12.56 -0.21
CA ALA A 187 -2.51 11.54 -0.47
C ALA A 187 -3.22 11.09 0.83
N HIS A 188 -2.48 10.90 1.92
CA HIS A 188 -3.08 10.50 3.19
C HIS A 188 -3.85 11.64 3.88
N LYS A 189 -3.39 12.90 3.77
CA LYS A 189 -4.11 14.10 4.28
C LYS A 189 -5.53 14.21 3.72
N VAL A 190 -5.71 13.90 2.44
CA VAL A 190 -7.03 13.92 1.79
C VAL A 190 -7.97 12.83 2.33
N ILE A 191 -7.42 11.70 2.79
CA ILE A 191 -8.22 10.56 3.27
C ILE A 191 -8.49 10.65 4.78
N ASP A 192 -7.45 10.79 5.61
CA ASP A 192 -7.59 10.90 7.07
C ASP A 192 -6.39 11.64 7.71
N ALA A 193 -6.49 12.95 7.82
CA ALA A 193 -5.49 13.78 8.50
C ALA A 193 -5.40 13.52 10.01
N ALA A 194 -6.47 13.04 10.65
CA ALA A 194 -6.45 12.76 12.08
C ALA A 194 -5.65 11.48 12.38
N ALA A 195 -5.74 10.45 11.53
CA ALA A 195 -4.89 9.27 11.61
C ALA A 195 -3.41 9.62 11.40
N LEU A 196 -3.11 10.50 10.45
CA LEU A 196 -1.74 10.98 10.23
C LEU A 196 -1.16 11.67 11.48
N LEU A 197 -1.95 12.53 12.13
CA LEU A 197 -1.52 13.19 13.36
C LEU A 197 -1.19 12.19 14.47
N ARG A 198 -2.05 11.16 14.65
CA ARG A 198 -1.80 10.08 15.61
C ARG A 198 -0.52 9.31 15.27
N LEU A 199 -0.24 9.06 13.99
CA LEU A 199 1.00 8.42 13.57
C LEU A 199 2.22 9.26 13.95
N TYR A 200 2.23 10.55 13.63
CA TYR A 200 3.37 11.41 13.99
C TYR A 200 3.62 11.46 15.49
N LEU A 201 2.56 11.51 16.30
CA LEU A 201 2.68 11.43 17.77
C LEU A 201 3.24 10.09 18.25
N ASN A 202 2.82 8.98 17.66
CA ASN A 202 3.33 7.65 18.03
C ASN A 202 4.83 7.47 17.74
N TYR A 203 5.36 8.21 16.76
CA TYR A 203 6.78 8.19 16.37
C TYR A 203 7.56 9.42 16.87
N ASP A 204 6.99 10.16 17.83
CA ASP A 204 7.56 11.37 18.44
C ASP A 204 8.02 12.45 17.42
N GLN A 205 7.37 12.50 16.25
CA GLN A 205 7.62 13.51 15.21
C GLN A 205 6.85 14.80 15.52
N LEU A 206 7.23 15.47 16.61
CA LEU A 206 6.53 16.65 17.12
C LEU A 206 6.51 17.82 16.13
N GLN A 207 7.58 17.99 15.34
CA GLN A 207 7.68 19.06 14.33
C GLN A 207 6.64 18.85 13.22
N SER A 208 6.65 17.68 12.56
CA SER A 208 5.71 17.35 11.50
C SER A 208 4.26 17.30 12.00
N ALA A 209 4.03 16.83 13.23
CA ALA A 209 2.72 16.88 13.86
C ALA A 209 2.21 18.32 14.02
N SER A 210 3.08 19.24 14.44
CA SER A 210 2.73 20.65 14.63
C SER A 210 2.43 21.35 13.32
N GLU A 211 3.26 21.14 12.30
CA GLU A 211 3.03 21.67 10.95
C GLU A 211 1.69 21.16 10.38
N LEU A 212 1.41 19.86 10.54
CA LEU A 212 0.14 19.27 10.13
C LEU A 212 -1.06 19.93 10.83
N VAL A 213 -1.00 20.15 12.15
CA VAL A 213 -2.09 20.81 12.88
C VAL A 213 -2.27 22.25 12.43
N LEU A 214 -1.18 22.99 12.21
CA LEU A 214 -1.25 24.37 11.72
C LEU A 214 -1.93 24.43 10.34
N GLU A 215 -1.55 23.54 9.42
CA GLU A 215 -2.17 23.43 8.10
C GLU A 215 -3.63 22.98 8.19
N TYR A 216 -3.94 22.04 9.08
CA TYR A 216 -5.29 21.52 9.24
C TYR A 216 -6.26 22.57 9.80
N VAL A 217 -5.79 23.38 10.76
CA VAL A 217 -6.57 24.53 11.27
C VAL A 217 -6.77 25.57 10.16
N ASP A 218 -5.75 25.87 9.36
CA ASP A 218 -5.89 26.76 8.19
C ASP A 218 -6.92 26.24 7.17
N ALA A 219 -6.88 24.93 6.90
CA ALA A 219 -7.84 24.24 6.04
C ALA A 219 -9.27 24.39 6.56
N MET A 220 -9.49 24.21 7.87
CA MET A 220 -10.80 24.45 8.49
C MET A 220 -11.26 25.90 8.37
N LEU A 221 -10.32 26.86 8.45
CA LEU A 221 -10.58 28.29 8.26
C LEU A 221 -10.74 28.69 6.78
N GLY A 222 -10.68 27.74 5.85
CA GLY A 222 -10.93 27.97 4.42
C GLY A 222 -9.68 28.19 3.57
N LYS A 223 -8.47 28.03 4.12
CA LYS A 223 -7.22 28.13 3.37
C LYS A 223 -6.70 26.73 3.01
N GLY A 224 -6.67 26.36 1.74
CA GLY A 224 -6.11 25.06 1.33
C GLY A 224 -6.95 23.84 1.75
N TYR A 225 -8.25 24.03 2.00
CA TYR A 225 -9.16 22.96 2.43
C TYR A 225 -9.23 21.77 1.45
N GLN A 226 -8.94 22.00 0.16
CA GLN A 226 -8.89 20.96 -0.88
C GLN A 226 -7.81 19.91 -0.61
N TYR A 227 -6.70 20.29 0.03
CA TYR A 227 -5.61 19.36 0.37
C TYR A 227 -5.95 18.41 1.52
N PHE A 228 -7.08 18.64 2.21
CA PHE A 228 -7.56 17.84 3.33
C PHE A 228 -8.87 17.11 3.05
N GLY A 229 -9.33 17.11 1.79
CA GLY A 229 -10.60 16.47 1.40
C GLY A 229 -11.84 17.11 2.04
N ILE A 230 -11.72 18.34 2.55
CA ILE A 230 -12.83 19.04 3.22
C ILE A 230 -13.70 19.69 2.16
N GLU A 231 -14.93 19.23 1.95
CA GLU A 231 -15.82 19.81 0.93
C GLU A 231 -16.33 21.21 1.30
N ARG A 232 -16.56 21.45 2.59
CA ARG A 232 -17.09 22.72 3.10
C ARG A 232 -16.30 23.14 4.33
N PRO A 233 -15.39 24.13 4.21
CA PRO A 233 -14.73 24.70 5.39
C PRO A 233 -15.74 25.43 6.28
N LEU A 234 -15.28 25.91 7.44
CA LEU A 234 -16.12 26.63 8.38
C LEU A 234 -16.91 27.74 7.69
N SER A 235 -18.22 27.56 7.66
CA SER A 235 -19.17 28.52 7.09
C SER A 235 -20.41 28.61 7.97
N ALA A 236 -21.05 29.78 7.94
CA ALA A 236 -22.29 30.06 8.66
C ALA A 236 -23.44 29.10 8.31
N THR A 237 -23.33 28.34 7.22
CA THR A 237 -24.37 27.41 6.74
C THR A 237 -23.95 25.93 6.71
N ALA A 238 -22.67 25.61 6.92
CA ALA A 238 -22.14 24.25 6.76
C ALA A 238 -22.02 23.47 8.08
N SER A 239 -22.09 22.13 8.03
CA SER A 239 -21.79 21.27 9.20
C SER A 239 -20.33 21.42 9.61
N LEU A 240 -20.06 21.47 10.93
CA LEU A 240 -18.72 21.67 11.46
C LEU A 240 -17.93 20.35 11.34
N VAL A 241 -16.84 20.35 10.58
CA VAL A 241 -15.82 19.29 10.70
C VAL A 241 -15.01 19.59 11.95
N TRP A 242 -14.96 18.63 12.87
CA TRP A 242 -14.31 18.78 14.17
C TRP A 242 -12.82 18.43 14.10
N LEU A 243 -12.01 19.19 14.83
CA LEU A 243 -10.58 18.87 15.02
C LEU A 243 -10.42 17.64 15.94
N PRO A 244 -9.36 16.82 15.77
CA PRO A 244 -9.02 15.73 16.67
C PRO A 244 -8.42 16.28 17.97
N TYR A 245 -9.27 16.85 18.83
CA TYR A 245 -8.87 17.54 20.06
C TYR A 245 -7.98 16.70 20.98
N THR A 246 -8.27 15.41 21.14
CA THR A 246 -7.47 14.52 21.99
C THR A 246 -6.02 14.42 21.53
N SER A 247 -5.78 14.30 20.22
CA SER A 247 -4.44 14.24 19.64
C SER A 247 -3.74 15.61 19.68
N ILE A 248 -4.50 16.70 19.50
CA ILE A 248 -3.96 18.06 19.62
C ILE A 248 -3.55 18.36 21.08
N ASP A 249 -4.35 17.95 22.06
CA ASP A 249 -4.03 18.14 23.47
C ASP A 249 -2.80 17.33 23.89
N GLN A 250 -2.67 16.10 23.35
CA GLN A 250 -1.46 15.29 23.50
C GLN A 250 -0.24 16.00 22.92
N LEU A 251 -0.34 16.52 21.69
CA LEU A 251 0.74 17.29 21.06
C LEU A 251 1.13 18.51 21.90
N LEU A 252 0.15 19.31 22.35
CA LEU A 252 0.39 20.49 23.17
C LEU A 252 1.11 20.14 24.49
N ARG A 253 0.75 19.01 25.11
CA ARG A 253 1.43 18.52 26.30
C ARG A 253 2.87 18.16 26.00
N SER A 254 3.13 17.34 24.98
CA SER A 254 4.49 16.94 24.57
C SER A 254 5.36 18.14 24.19
N LEU A 255 4.80 19.14 23.52
CA LEU A 255 5.53 20.38 23.18
C LEU A 255 5.85 21.23 24.42
N SER A 256 4.99 21.22 25.45
CA SER A 256 5.17 22.02 26.66
C SER A 256 6.29 21.51 27.57
N GLU A 257 6.71 20.26 27.40
CA GLU A 257 7.75 19.62 28.22
C GLU A 257 9.17 20.08 27.84
N SER A 258 9.37 20.62 26.63
CA SER A 258 10.68 21.02 26.12
C SER A 258 10.74 22.52 25.78
N GLN A 259 11.72 23.23 26.33
CA GLN A 259 11.94 24.65 26.06
C GLN A 259 12.29 24.93 24.58
N ILE A 260 12.82 23.95 23.86
CA ILE A 260 13.14 24.05 22.43
C ILE A 260 11.85 24.28 21.60
N ASN A 261 10.73 23.73 22.06
CA ASN A 261 9.46 23.73 21.36
C ASN A 261 8.54 24.90 21.74
N GLU A 262 9.01 25.83 22.60
CA GLU A 262 8.20 26.92 23.15
C GLU A 262 7.59 27.81 22.06
N LYS A 263 8.36 28.14 21.01
CA LYS A 263 7.87 28.93 19.87
C LYS A 263 6.74 28.23 19.12
N MET A 264 6.89 26.94 18.90
CA MET A 264 5.93 26.11 18.17
C MET A 264 4.66 25.88 18.98
N TYR A 265 4.81 25.61 20.28
CA TYR A 265 3.71 25.54 21.23
C TYR A 265 2.89 26.84 21.24
N LYS A 266 3.56 28.00 21.32
CA LYS A 266 2.90 29.30 21.31
C LYS A 266 2.13 29.53 20.01
N ASN A 267 2.75 29.27 18.86
CA ASN A 267 2.12 29.44 17.55
C ASN A 267 0.86 28.55 17.40
N LEU A 268 0.95 27.28 17.79
CA LEU A 268 -0.20 26.37 17.78
C LEU A 268 -1.33 26.86 18.70
N LYS A 269 -0.99 27.28 19.92
CA LYS A 269 -1.95 27.77 20.89
C LYS A 269 -2.66 29.04 20.40
N ASP A 270 -1.92 29.99 19.84
CA ASP A 270 -2.47 31.23 19.30
C ASP A 270 -3.42 30.92 18.13
N LYS A 271 -3.04 30.00 17.23
CA LYS A 271 -3.87 29.61 16.09
C LYS A 271 -5.13 28.85 16.48
N LEU A 272 -5.05 27.97 17.49
CA LEU A 272 -6.22 27.29 18.06
C LEU A 272 -7.16 28.29 18.74
N ALA A 273 -6.63 29.31 19.41
CA ALA A 273 -7.45 30.37 20.00
C ALA A 273 -8.21 31.15 18.93
N ASP A 274 -7.56 31.50 17.82
CA ASP A 274 -8.20 32.15 16.67
C ASP A 274 -9.30 31.28 16.07
N TYR A 275 -9.06 29.98 15.91
CA TYR A 275 -10.05 29.01 15.46
C TYR A 275 -11.27 28.97 16.39
N HIS A 276 -11.05 28.82 17.71
CA HIS A 276 -12.15 28.76 18.68
C HIS A 276 -13.00 30.04 18.68
N ARG A 277 -12.36 31.21 18.58
CA ARG A 277 -13.06 32.51 18.48
C ARG A 277 -13.98 32.54 17.25
N LEU A 278 -13.51 32.09 16.10
CA LEU A 278 -14.28 32.08 14.85
C LEU A 278 -15.41 31.05 14.86
N VAL A 279 -15.17 29.88 15.46
CA VAL A 279 -16.21 28.86 15.66
C VAL A 279 -17.31 29.38 16.59
N GLU A 280 -16.94 30.06 17.67
CA GLU A 280 -17.91 30.66 18.60
C GLU A 280 -18.77 31.72 17.92
N GLN A 281 -18.15 32.64 17.16
CA GLN A 281 -18.87 33.67 16.39
C GLN A 281 -19.84 33.03 15.36
N SER A 282 -19.35 32.05 14.61
CA SER A 282 -20.15 31.34 13.60
C SER A 282 -21.32 30.57 14.21
N SER A 283 -21.09 29.96 15.38
CA SER A 283 -22.13 29.24 16.13
C SER A 283 -23.21 30.19 16.66
N ARG A 284 -22.81 31.35 17.21
CA ARG A 284 -23.75 32.40 17.64
C ARG A 284 -24.59 32.92 16.47
N HIS A 285 -23.97 33.20 15.32
CA HIS A 285 -24.70 33.65 14.12
C HIS A 285 -25.72 32.62 13.63
N LYS A 286 -25.38 31.32 13.64
CA LYS A 286 -26.33 30.24 13.31
C LYS A 286 -27.51 30.16 14.27
N LEU A 287 -27.27 30.37 15.56
CA LEU A 287 -28.33 30.37 16.57
C LEU A 287 -29.26 31.58 16.43
N MET A 288 -28.74 32.74 16.01
CA MET A 288 -29.53 33.95 15.76
C MET A 288 -30.29 33.93 14.43
N ALA A 289 -29.87 33.12 13.46
CA ALA A 289 -30.50 33.01 12.15
C ALA A 289 -31.58 31.90 12.06
N ARG A 290 -31.90 31.23 13.18
CA ARG A 290 -33.00 30.27 13.32
C ARG A 290 -34.20 30.94 13.96
#